data_AF-A0A356GNS6-F1
#
_entry.id   AF-A0A356GNS6-F1
#
_cell.length_a   1.000
_cell.length_b   1.000
_cell.length_c   1.000
_cell.angle_alpha   90.00
_cell.angle_beta   90.00
_cell.angle_gamma   90.00
#
_symmetry.space_group_name_H-M   'P 1'
#
loop_
_entity.id
_entity.type
_entity.pdbx_description
1 polymer ?
#
loop_
_entity_poly.entity_id
_entity_poly.type
_entity_poly.pdbx_seq_one_letter_code
_entity_poly.pdbx_strand_id
1 'polypeptide(L)'
;MHRRLVGSGPDPLFFRQRILPDHARPRRLRHGRRDPIGGDLAGVAPRGRRGRGAALRVPVRDAGPDGRPPDRRRRPRDRPAQRDHEAETRSGGRRRSSGRRPGPVLPGNGGGRPDAGALAPGRRTRETGRSKGSPLSGAKGVAPARGKKQARLLERRSPGWSLPAGAVPRFASTFLALQTLTVFFPETAFAPLNHHTAWMAARLLTLCGLPPVLQGNLLGRGSFTVEVVTECSALYMGILFLSFVVAGTATPLRKIAGLALGIPFLHAVNIVRIAWVFALGASDRALFESAHVYFGQVAMVSCVVAVSVAWFRMAVSGSPPGVMPSFLVRLAAFSAISFLLWLPLNTEYVRLIDHAVRWLFRLWGYRLEMVSRHAVYYQTFNLVTLAGLVLAGLPFLKRRMLRVLAPGLLLIVGLHIAGRVCNVMMFAFRNAAAARVFAETILVGQYLVPVLIWLLLLRGEPGGKRRAFAVSPDHGNFTCG
;
A
#
# COMPACT_ATOMS: atom_id res chain seq x y z
N MET A 1 -9.94 -41.24 28.76
CA MET A 1 -9.76 -40.90 27.33
C MET A 1 -9.63 -39.39 27.16
N HIS A 2 -8.41 -38.85 27.15
CA HIS A 2 -8.15 -37.45 26.79
C HIS A 2 -7.26 -37.43 25.55
N ARG A 3 -7.85 -37.18 24.37
CA ARG A 3 -7.10 -36.98 23.12
C ARG A 3 -6.47 -35.59 23.12
N ARG A 4 -5.14 -35.53 23.28
CA ARG A 4 -4.34 -34.39 22.84
C ARG A 4 -4.18 -34.47 21.33
N LEU A 5 -4.76 -33.51 20.61
CA LEU A 5 -4.41 -33.24 19.22
C LEU A 5 -3.16 -32.35 19.22
N VAL A 6 -2.02 -32.95 18.89
CA VAL A 6 -0.79 -32.23 18.57
C VAL A 6 -0.80 -32.00 17.06
N GLY A 7 -1.20 -30.79 16.65
CA GLY A 7 -1.07 -30.35 15.26
C GLY A 7 0.35 -29.83 15.02
N SER A 8 1.16 -30.59 14.31
CA SER A 8 2.45 -30.18 13.77
C SER A 8 2.24 -29.54 12.38
N GLY A 9 1.94 -28.25 12.35
CA GLY A 9 2.03 -27.41 11.16
C GLY A 9 3.25 -26.50 11.25
N PRO A 10 3.83 -26.04 10.13
CA PRO A 10 4.99 -25.16 10.14
C PRO A 10 4.61 -23.85 10.83
N ASP A 11 5.29 -23.51 11.93
CA ASP A 11 5.11 -22.26 12.68
C ASP A 11 5.30 -21.07 11.73
N PRO A 12 4.22 -20.40 11.30
CA PRO A 12 4.39 -19.08 10.74
C PRO A 12 4.77 -18.19 11.93
N LEU A 13 5.47 -17.08 11.68
CA LEU A 13 5.91 -16.11 12.68
C LEU A 13 4.73 -15.50 13.49
N PHE A 14 4.08 -16.30 14.33
CA PHE A 14 2.85 -15.98 15.03
C PHE A 14 3.12 -15.76 16.51
N PHE A 15 2.55 -14.65 16.98
CA PHE A 15 2.61 -14.13 18.33
C PHE A 15 2.20 -15.18 19.37
N ARG A 16 3.17 -15.70 20.13
CA ARG A 16 2.86 -16.48 21.34
C ARG A 16 2.66 -15.50 22.50
N GLN A 17 1.43 -15.02 22.67
CA GLN A 17 1.05 -14.18 23.81
C GLN A 17 0.60 -15.08 24.98
N ARG A 18 1.08 -14.77 26.19
CA ARG A 18 0.63 -15.45 27.42
C ARG A 18 -0.15 -14.44 28.26
N ILE A 19 -1.42 -14.76 28.54
CA ILE A 19 -2.24 -14.02 29.51
C ILE A 19 -2.19 -14.76 30.84
N LEU A 20 -1.88 -14.03 31.91
CA LEU A 20 -2.03 -14.51 33.27
C LEU A 20 -3.15 -13.69 33.95
N PRO A 21 -4.28 -14.31 34.33
CA PRO A 21 -5.31 -13.62 35.11
C PRO A 21 -4.77 -13.29 36.51
N ASP A 22 -5.06 -12.08 37.01
CA ASP A 22 -4.51 -11.58 38.29
C ASP A 22 -5.04 -12.37 39.51
N HIS A 23 -6.10 -13.16 39.34
CA HIS A 23 -6.63 -14.07 40.37
C HIS A 23 -5.84 -15.36 40.53
N ALA A 24 -4.89 -15.67 39.63
CA ALA A 24 -4.00 -16.82 39.75
C ALA A 24 -2.77 -16.52 40.62
N ARG A 25 -2.94 -15.75 41.71
CA ARG A 25 -1.92 -15.70 42.75
C ARG A 25 -1.97 -17.02 43.50
N PRO A 26 -0.91 -17.85 43.52
CA PRO A 26 -0.83 -18.92 44.50
C PRO A 26 -0.93 -18.26 45.87
N ARG A 27 -1.97 -18.63 46.63
CA ARG A 27 -2.02 -18.37 48.08
C ARG A 27 -0.65 -18.81 48.60
N ARG A 28 0.17 -17.86 49.05
CA ARG A 28 1.41 -18.17 49.75
C ARG A 28 1.01 -19.07 50.91
N LEU A 29 1.27 -20.36 50.77
CA LEU A 29 1.29 -21.29 51.88
C LEU A 29 2.29 -20.71 52.87
N ARG A 30 1.75 -20.21 53.97
CA ARG A 30 2.46 -19.61 55.08
C ARG A 30 3.31 -20.72 55.69
N HIS A 31 4.55 -20.85 55.22
CA HIS A 31 5.49 -21.81 55.82
C HIS A 31 5.76 -21.38 57.26
N GLY A 32 5.57 -22.36 58.14
CA GLY A 32 5.73 -22.23 59.57
C GLY A 32 7.10 -21.73 59.96
N ARG A 33 7.05 -20.81 60.91
CA ARG A 33 8.10 -20.31 61.78
C ARG A 33 8.84 -21.49 62.44
N ARG A 34 10.15 -21.59 62.22
CA ARG A 34 11.10 -22.22 63.15
C ARG A 34 12.36 -21.35 63.18
N ASP A 35 12.60 -20.74 64.33
CA ASP A 35 13.93 -20.27 64.75
C ASP A 35 14.84 -21.51 64.90
N PRO A 36 16.19 -21.37 64.83
CA PRO A 36 16.93 -20.92 66.01
C PRO A 36 18.23 -20.10 65.77
N ILE A 37 18.57 -19.32 66.80
CA ILE A 37 19.89 -19.17 67.46
C ILE A 37 21.11 -18.74 66.62
N GLY A 38 21.53 -17.49 66.84
CA GLY A 38 22.80 -17.10 67.47
C GLY A 38 24.14 -17.57 66.89
N GLY A 39 25.02 -16.61 66.56
CA GLY A 39 26.46 -16.85 66.44
C GLY A 39 27.18 -15.80 65.60
N ASP A 40 27.68 -14.76 66.27
CA ASP A 40 28.79 -13.92 65.79
C ASP A 40 30.00 -14.80 65.41
N LEU A 41 30.75 -14.40 64.38
CA LEU A 41 32.22 -14.25 64.46
C LEU A 41 32.80 -13.66 63.17
N ALA A 42 33.77 -12.78 63.39
CA ALA A 42 34.45 -11.95 62.43
C ALA A 42 35.54 -12.70 61.63
N GLY A 43 35.80 -12.18 60.43
CA GLY A 43 37.17 -11.93 59.94
C GLY A 43 37.98 -13.09 59.36
N VAL A 44 38.92 -12.69 58.50
CA VAL A 44 40.05 -13.46 57.93
C VAL A 44 39.80 -14.14 56.57
N ALA A 45 40.10 -13.37 55.51
CA ALA A 45 40.82 -13.86 54.32
C ALA A 45 42.34 -13.84 54.67
N PRO A 46 43.25 -14.65 54.05
CA PRO A 46 43.42 -14.74 52.59
C PRO A 46 43.97 -16.06 51.98
N ARG A 47 43.89 -16.10 50.63
CA ARG A 47 44.80 -16.73 49.63
C ARG A 47 45.32 -18.17 49.84
N GLY A 48 45.08 -19.04 48.84
CA GLY A 48 46.05 -20.09 48.49
C GLY A 48 45.58 -21.23 47.57
N ARG A 49 46.05 -21.20 46.31
CA ARG A 49 46.50 -22.33 45.45
C ARG A 49 45.60 -23.55 45.10
N ARG A 50 45.51 -23.74 43.77
CA ARG A 50 45.71 -24.98 42.95
C ARG A 50 44.83 -26.23 43.16
N GLY A 51 44.15 -26.63 42.07
CA GLY A 51 43.75 -28.00 41.73
C GLY A 51 42.82 -27.97 40.51
N ARG A 52 43.22 -28.44 39.32
CA ARG A 52 43.13 -29.83 38.78
C ARG A 52 41.72 -30.44 38.81
N GLY A 53 41.31 -30.97 37.65
CA GLY A 53 40.12 -31.82 37.42
C GLY A 53 38.90 -31.02 36.95
N ALA A 54 38.06 -31.45 36.02
CA ALA A 54 37.86 -32.76 35.43
C ALA A 54 37.13 -32.61 34.09
N ALA A 55 37.45 -33.52 33.16
CA ALA A 55 36.65 -33.81 31.99
C ALA A 55 35.29 -34.40 32.42
N LEU A 56 34.21 -33.97 31.78
CA LEU A 56 32.93 -34.69 31.83
C LEU A 56 32.50 -35.01 30.40
N ARG A 57 32.79 -36.25 30.00
CA ARG A 57 32.21 -36.93 28.83
C ARG A 57 30.71 -37.16 29.11
N VAL A 58 29.90 -36.88 28.11
CA VAL A 58 28.49 -37.28 28.06
C VAL A 58 28.41 -38.76 27.61
N PRO A 59 27.66 -39.63 28.30
CA PRO A 59 27.53 -41.03 27.90
C PRO A 59 26.57 -41.19 26.72
N VAL A 60 27.03 -41.93 25.71
CA VAL A 60 26.23 -42.53 24.65
C VAL A 60 25.47 -43.71 25.25
N ARG A 61 24.17 -43.79 24.96
CA ARG A 61 23.25 -44.80 25.49
C ARG A 61 23.32 -46.07 24.64
N ASP A 62 23.45 -47.19 25.32
CA ASP A 62 23.54 -48.55 24.79
C ASP A 62 22.31 -48.96 23.97
N ALA A 63 22.57 -49.60 22.83
CA ALA A 63 21.62 -50.41 22.07
C ALA A 63 21.69 -51.85 22.59
N GLY A 64 20.51 -52.45 22.77
CA GLY A 64 20.33 -53.77 23.37
C GLY A 64 20.84 -54.95 22.53
N PRO A 65 20.86 -56.14 23.14
CA PRO A 65 21.44 -57.34 22.56
C PRO A 65 20.37 -58.06 21.73
N ASP A 66 20.53 -58.07 20.42
CA ASP A 66 20.06 -59.16 19.54
C ASP A 66 20.53 -58.87 18.12
N GLY A 67 21.79 -59.19 17.87
CA GLY A 67 22.40 -59.13 16.56
C GLY A 67 21.91 -60.27 15.67
N ARG A 68 20.94 -59.99 14.79
CA ARG A 68 20.73 -60.75 13.54
C ARG A 68 20.29 -59.84 12.40
N PRO A 69 21.00 -59.82 11.26
CA PRO A 69 20.55 -59.12 10.05
C PRO A 69 19.49 -59.97 9.31
N PRO A 70 18.45 -59.37 8.71
CA PRO A 70 17.48 -60.12 7.93
C PRO A 70 18.02 -60.48 6.54
N ASP A 71 17.91 -61.78 6.29
CA ASP A 71 18.26 -62.51 5.09
C ASP A 71 17.41 -62.08 3.88
N ARG A 72 18.07 -61.87 2.74
CA ARG A 72 17.46 -61.64 1.44
C ARG A 72 17.58 -62.93 0.63
N ARG A 73 16.45 -63.62 0.40
CA ARG A 73 15.98 -64.13 -0.92
C ARG A 73 14.96 -65.28 -0.83
N ARG A 74 14.13 -65.35 -1.89
CA ARG A 74 13.24 -66.43 -2.42
C ARG A 74 11.77 -66.35 -1.96
N ARG A 75 10.85 -65.79 -2.77
CA ARG A 75 10.09 -66.32 -3.97
C ARG A 75 8.81 -67.08 -3.53
N PRO A 76 7.81 -67.40 -4.40
CA PRO A 76 7.13 -66.67 -5.50
C PRO A 76 5.56 -66.88 -5.50
N ARG A 77 4.85 -66.39 -6.56
CA ARG A 77 3.51 -66.84 -7.06
C ARG A 77 2.26 -66.47 -6.20
N ASP A 78 1.05 -66.11 -6.68
CA ASP A 78 0.27 -66.32 -7.91
C ASP A 78 -0.80 -65.20 -8.16
N ARG A 79 -1.31 -65.14 -9.40
CA ARG A 79 -2.47 -64.37 -10.00
C ARG A 79 -3.86 -64.78 -9.40
N PRO A 80 -5.09 -64.37 -9.88
CA PRO A 80 -5.57 -63.43 -10.95
C PRO A 80 -6.84 -62.56 -10.59
N ALA A 81 -7.42 -61.90 -11.63
CA ALA A 81 -8.81 -61.38 -11.82
C ALA A 81 -9.12 -59.96 -11.24
N GLN A 82 -9.91 -59.05 -11.83
CA GLN A 82 -11.08 -59.09 -12.75
C GLN A 82 -11.25 -57.62 -13.28
N ARG A 83 -11.45 -57.30 -14.57
CA ARG A 83 -12.73 -57.24 -15.35
C ARG A 83 -13.94 -56.80 -14.51
N ASP A 84 -14.92 -55.99 -14.91
CA ASP A 84 -15.28 -55.14 -16.05
C ASP A 84 -16.44 -54.29 -15.48
N HIS A 85 -16.63 -53.04 -15.89
CA HIS A 85 -17.97 -52.46 -16.02
C HIS A 85 -17.96 -51.35 -17.07
N GLU A 86 -18.37 -51.77 -18.26
CA GLU A 86 -18.81 -50.96 -19.39
C GLU A 86 -20.19 -50.32 -19.15
N ALA A 87 -20.42 -49.22 -19.90
CA ALA A 87 -21.66 -48.81 -20.55
C ALA A 87 -22.85 -48.41 -19.64
N GLU A 88 -23.77 -47.52 -19.99
CA GLU A 88 -24.24 -46.99 -21.26
C GLU A 88 -25.05 -45.71 -20.92
N THR A 89 -25.06 -44.65 -21.72
CA THR A 89 -26.25 -44.40 -22.55
C THR A 89 -25.92 -43.37 -23.63
N ARG A 90 -25.98 -43.83 -24.88
CA ARG A 90 -26.25 -43.04 -26.08
C ARG A 90 -27.75 -42.98 -26.32
N SER A 91 -28.25 -41.84 -26.75
CA SER A 91 -29.15 -41.65 -27.90
C SER A 91 -29.37 -40.13 -28.04
N GLY A 92 -29.39 -39.47 -29.18
CA GLY A 92 -29.54 -39.88 -30.58
C GLY A 92 -30.31 -38.74 -31.26
N GLY A 93 -29.99 -38.38 -32.51
CA GLY A 93 -30.86 -37.47 -33.29
C GLY A 93 -30.19 -36.65 -34.38
N ARG A 94 -30.05 -37.26 -35.57
CA ARG A 94 -29.70 -36.63 -36.85
C ARG A 94 -30.84 -35.74 -37.39
N ARG A 95 -30.51 -34.71 -38.19
CA ARG A 95 -30.98 -34.43 -39.59
C ARG A 95 -30.44 -33.05 -40.02
N ARG A 96 -29.54 -32.96 -41.02
CA ARG A 96 -29.78 -32.69 -42.47
C ARG A 96 -30.62 -31.44 -42.75
N SER A 97 -30.07 -30.41 -43.41
CA SER A 97 -30.14 -30.18 -44.88
C SER A 97 -30.01 -28.70 -45.28
N SER A 98 -29.11 -28.43 -46.24
CA SER A 98 -29.21 -27.51 -47.40
C SER A 98 -30.01 -26.18 -47.32
N GLY A 99 -29.33 -25.08 -47.70
CA GLY A 99 -29.99 -23.86 -48.20
C GLY A 99 -28.97 -22.91 -48.83
N ARG A 100 -29.17 -22.59 -50.12
CA ARG A 100 -28.27 -21.84 -51.03
C ARG A 100 -28.99 -20.54 -51.44
N ARG A 101 -28.21 -19.45 -51.66
CA ARG A 101 -28.51 -18.21 -52.44
C ARG A 101 -29.39 -17.13 -51.78
N PRO A 102 -29.51 -15.91 -52.37
CA PRO A 102 -28.51 -14.96 -52.89
C PRO A 102 -28.67 -13.54 -52.28
N GLY A 103 -27.79 -12.57 -52.63
CA GLY A 103 -28.00 -11.13 -52.35
C GLY A 103 -29.25 -10.56 -53.03
N PRO A 104 -29.64 -9.28 -52.81
CA PRO A 104 -29.03 -8.20 -53.61
C PRO A 104 -29.11 -6.74 -53.05
N VAL A 105 -28.56 -5.81 -53.85
CA VAL A 105 -28.99 -4.41 -54.08
C VAL A 105 -28.50 -3.29 -53.13
N LEU A 106 -27.68 -2.43 -53.74
CA LEU A 106 -27.37 -1.02 -53.42
C LEU A 106 -28.62 -0.12 -53.50
N PRO A 107 -28.57 1.08 -52.92
CA PRO A 107 -28.89 2.24 -53.74
C PRO A 107 -27.78 3.29 -53.69
N GLY A 108 -27.41 3.75 -54.89
CA GLY A 108 -26.73 5.02 -55.08
C GLY A 108 -27.72 6.19 -55.07
N ASN A 109 -27.23 7.34 -54.63
CA ASN A 109 -27.60 8.69 -55.08
C ASN A 109 -26.59 9.62 -54.37
N GLY A 110 -25.86 10.54 -55.01
CA GLY A 110 -26.15 11.27 -56.24
C GLY A 110 -26.28 12.76 -55.90
N GLY A 111 -25.35 13.58 -56.39
CA GLY A 111 -25.44 15.05 -56.47
C GLY A 111 -25.11 15.82 -55.17
N GLY A 112 -24.27 16.85 -55.15
CA GLY A 112 -23.71 17.63 -56.24
C GLY A 112 -22.60 18.58 -55.77
N ARG A 113 -21.68 18.86 -56.71
CA ARG A 113 -20.94 20.12 -56.87
C ARG A 113 -21.94 21.27 -57.12
N PRO A 114 -21.62 22.54 -56.81
CA PRO A 114 -20.78 23.41 -57.67
C PRO A 114 -19.74 24.25 -56.88
N ASP A 115 -18.53 24.45 -57.40
CA ASP A 115 -18.02 25.67 -58.08
C ASP A 115 -17.11 26.48 -57.14
N ALA A 116 -15.81 26.61 -57.40
CA ALA A 116 -15.16 27.46 -58.42
C ALA A 116 -15.15 28.96 -58.04
N GLY A 117 -13.94 29.53 -58.05
CA GLY A 117 -13.67 30.95 -57.82
C GLY A 117 -12.95 31.20 -56.48
N ALA A 118 -11.82 31.89 -56.38
CA ALA A 118 -11.10 32.68 -57.35
C ALA A 118 -9.64 32.84 -56.91
N LEU A 119 -8.75 32.76 -57.90
CA LEU A 119 -7.41 33.34 -57.85
C LEU A 119 -7.53 34.87 -57.73
N ALA A 120 -6.72 35.46 -56.85
CA ALA A 120 -6.35 36.87 -56.93
C ALA A 120 -4.89 37.05 -56.47
N PRO A 121 -3.99 37.54 -57.33
CA PRO A 121 -2.65 37.98 -56.94
C PRO A 121 -2.68 39.49 -56.65
N GLY A 122 -2.36 39.87 -55.40
CA GLY A 122 -2.42 41.25 -54.92
C GLY A 122 -1.06 41.78 -54.47
N ARG A 123 -0.35 42.35 -55.44
CA ARG A 123 0.89 43.13 -55.35
C ARG A 123 0.76 44.32 -54.38
N ARG A 124 1.68 44.50 -53.42
CA ARG A 124 2.08 45.85 -52.93
C ARG A 124 3.52 45.88 -52.43
N THR A 125 4.31 46.59 -53.23
CA THR A 125 5.59 47.24 -52.96
C THR A 125 5.45 48.44 -52.02
N ARG A 126 6.60 48.94 -51.52
CA ARG A 126 6.88 50.10 -50.63
C ARG A 126 6.98 49.71 -49.14
N GLU A 127 7.98 50.13 -48.38
CA GLU A 127 8.84 51.30 -48.53
C GLU A 127 10.16 51.13 -47.77
N THR A 128 11.24 51.51 -48.44
CA THR A 128 12.56 51.79 -47.90
C THR A 128 12.50 52.99 -46.96
N GLY A 129 12.82 52.81 -45.68
CA GLY A 129 12.89 53.87 -44.67
C GLY A 129 14.18 53.80 -43.87
N ARG A 130 15.28 54.18 -44.52
CA ARG A 130 16.60 54.43 -43.91
C ARG A 130 16.55 55.78 -43.19
N SER A 131 16.51 55.82 -41.86
CA SER A 131 16.89 57.03 -41.12
C SER A 131 18.11 56.73 -40.24
N LYS A 132 19.20 57.42 -40.59
CA LYS A 132 20.43 57.54 -39.82
C LYS A 132 20.26 58.72 -38.85
N GLY A 133 20.77 58.54 -37.63
CA GLY A 133 21.37 59.60 -36.82
C GLY A 133 20.44 60.37 -35.89
N SER A 134 20.60 60.19 -34.58
CA SER A 134 21.49 61.05 -33.79
C SER A 134 21.58 60.63 -32.32
N PRO A 135 22.70 60.89 -31.64
CA PRO A 135 22.97 60.48 -30.26
C PRO A 135 22.76 61.66 -29.28
N LEU A 136 21.82 61.53 -28.34
CA LEU A 136 21.75 62.39 -27.15
C LEU A 136 21.26 61.51 -25.98
N SER A 137 22.16 61.12 -25.08
CA SER A 137 22.51 61.88 -23.87
C SER A 137 21.43 61.81 -22.79
N GLY A 138 21.73 61.06 -21.72
CA GLY A 138 21.34 61.46 -20.35
C GLY A 138 19.93 61.17 -19.86
N ALA A 139 19.45 59.92 -19.88
CA ALA A 139 18.29 59.50 -19.08
C ALA A 139 18.72 58.52 -17.98
N LYS A 140 18.87 59.01 -16.75
CA LYS A 140 19.02 58.17 -15.54
C LYS A 140 17.84 57.20 -15.47
N GLY A 141 18.12 55.92 -15.70
CA GLY A 141 17.14 54.86 -15.85
C GLY A 141 16.32 54.62 -14.58
N VAL A 142 15.08 55.09 -14.58
CA VAL A 142 14.04 54.65 -13.65
C VAL A 142 13.69 53.21 -14.00
N ALA A 143 14.27 52.26 -13.27
CA ALA A 143 13.98 50.83 -13.42
C ALA A 143 12.47 50.57 -13.27
N PRO A 144 11.84 49.78 -14.16
CA PRO A 144 10.39 49.64 -14.17
C PRO A 144 9.89 48.86 -12.95
N ALA A 145 9.32 49.56 -11.97
CA ALA A 145 8.61 48.98 -10.82
C ALA A 145 7.41 48.09 -11.21
N ARG A 146 7.04 48.04 -12.51
CA ARG A 146 5.99 47.14 -13.06
C ARG A 146 6.35 45.65 -12.96
N GLY A 147 7.63 45.27 -13.06
CA GLY A 147 8.03 43.85 -13.03
C GLY A 147 7.74 43.13 -11.70
N LYS A 148 7.93 43.82 -10.56
CA LYS A 148 7.70 43.23 -9.22
C LYS A 148 6.20 43.03 -8.93
N LYS A 149 5.31 43.87 -9.45
CA LYS A 149 3.85 43.69 -9.31
C LYS A 149 3.35 42.51 -10.16
N GLN A 150 3.85 42.34 -11.39
CA GLN A 150 3.51 41.19 -12.24
C GLN A 150 4.07 39.88 -11.69
N ALA A 151 5.31 39.87 -11.20
CA ALA A 151 5.88 38.71 -10.51
C ALA A 151 5.04 38.32 -9.27
N ARG A 152 4.63 39.29 -8.44
CA ARG A 152 3.74 39.05 -7.29
C ARG A 152 2.32 38.62 -7.67
N LEU A 153 1.80 39.04 -8.82
CA LEU A 153 0.49 38.61 -9.35
C LEU A 153 0.55 37.19 -9.92
N LEU A 154 1.64 36.84 -10.61
CA LEU A 154 1.89 35.49 -11.11
C LEU A 154 2.16 34.50 -9.96
N GLU A 155 2.89 34.92 -8.93
CA GLU A 155 3.15 34.13 -7.72
C GLU A 155 1.89 33.94 -6.85
N ARG A 156 0.88 34.83 -6.98
CA ARG A 156 -0.43 34.69 -6.31
C ARG A 156 -1.43 33.81 -7.05
N ARG A 157 -1.21 33.47 -8.32
CA ARG A 157 -1.95 32.41 -9.00
C ARG A 157 -1.38 31.06 -8.57
N SER A 158 -1.54 30.74 -7.29
CA SER A 158 -1.43 29.37 -6.81
C SER A 158 -2.28 28.50 -7.73
N PRO A 159 -1.72 27.47 -8.40
CA PRO A 159 -2.48 26.64 -9.31
C PRO A 159 -3.74 26.16 -8.60
N GLY A 160 -4.90 26.46 -9.19
CA GLY A 160 -6.21 26.38 -8.55
C GLY A 160 -6.70 24.96 -8.30
N TRP A 161 -6.00 24.22 -7.42
CA TRP A 161 -6.41 22.90 -6.93
C TRP A 161 -7.50 23.04 -5.87
N SER A 162 -8.64 23.66 -6.19
CA SER A 162 -9.79 23.67 -5.29
C SER A 162 -10.66 22.46 -5.57
N LEU A 163 -10.61 21.47 -4.68
CA LEU A 163 -11.58 20.38 -4.67
C LEU A 163 -12.97 20.94 -4.32
N PRO A 164 -14.05 20.47 -4.98
CA PRO A 164 -15.40 20.90 -4.63
C PRO A 164 -15.73 20.48 -3.19
N ALA A 165 -16.54 21.28 -2.49
CA ALA A 165 -16.84 21.09 -1.07
C ALA A 165 -17.38 19.68 -0.71
N GLY A 166 -18.07 19.02 -1.65
CA GLY A 166 -18.56 17.65 -1.49
C GLY A 166 -17.59 16.54 -1.88
N ALA A 167 -16.40 16.82 -2.44
CA ALA A 167 -15.49 15.76 -2.91
C ALA A 167 -14.92 14.91 -1.77
N VAL A 168 -14.41 15.56 -0.72
CA VAL A 168 -13.78 14.85 0.42
C VAL A 168 -14.73 13.88 1.13
N PRO A 169 -15.95 14.27 1.54
CA PRO A 169 -16.88 13.32 2.17
C PRO A 169 -17.32 12.22 1.22
N ARG A 170 -17.54 12.51 -0.07
CA ARG A 170 -17.88 11.47 -1.08
C ARG A 170 -16.74 10.48 -1.27
N PHE A 171 -15.49 10.94 -1.28
CA PHE A 171 -14.31 10.09 -1.35
C PHE A 171 -14.26 9.16 -0.14
N ALA A 172 -14.35 9.72 1.07
CA ALA A 172 -14.30 8.93 2.30
C ALA A 172 -15.44 7.92 2.39
N SER A 173 -16.68 8.32 2.09
CA SER A 173 -17.84 7.42 2.15
C SER A 173 -17.77 6.31 1.10
N THR A 174 -17.35 6.62 -0.12
CA THR A 174 -17.17 5.61 -1.19
C THR A 174 -16.09 4.61 -0.81
N PHE A 175 -14.95 5.08 -0.30
CA PHE A 175 -13.87 4.21 0.14
C PHE A 175 -14.33 3.30 1.27
N LEU A 176 -14.95 3.85 2.32
CA LEU A 176 -15.43 3.07 3.45
C LEU A 176 -16.48 2.04 3.03
N ALA A 177 -17.41 2.42 2.14
CA ALA A 177 -18.43 1.50 1.64
C ALA A 177 -17.82 0.32 0.86
N LEU A 178 -16.91 0.60 -0.07
CA LEU A 178 -16.24 -0.44 -0.85
C LEU A 178 -15.32 -1.30 0.01
N GLN A 179 -14.60 -0.70 0.95
CA GLN A 179 -13.72 -1.40 1.88
C GLN A 179 -14.51 -2.34 2.79
N THR A 180 -15.57 -1.82 3.40
CA THR A 180 -16.51 -2.61 4.22
C THR A 180 -17.07 -3.78 3.42
N LEU A 181 -17.49 -3.52 2.18
CA LEU A 181 -17.96 -4.55 1.27
C LEU A 181 -16.91 -5.65 1.06
N THR A 182 -15.63 -5.30 0.84
CA THR A 182 -14.56 -6.31 0.68
C THR A 182 -14.34 -7.17 1.92
N VAL A 183 -14.46 -6.61 3.13
CA VAL A 183 -14.30 -7.37 4.38
C VAL A 183 -15.45 -8.34 4.63
N PHE A 184 -16.61 -8.12 4.02
CA PHE A 184 -17.73 -9.07 4.05
C PHE A 184 -17.55 -10.25 3.09
N PHE A 185 -16.65 -10.16 2.10
CA PHE A 185 -16.34 -11.28 1.22
C PHE A 185 -15.29 -12.21 1.85
N PRO A 186 -15.42 -13.54 1.70
CA PRO A 186 -14.38 -14.45 2.12
C PRO A 186 -13.13 -14.27 1.25
N GLU A 187 -11.94 -14.50 1.83
CA GLU A 187 -10.66 -14.40 1.09
C GLU A 187 -10.62 -15.26 -0.18
N THR A 188 -11.35 -16.38 -0.20
CA THR A 188 -11.49 -17.25 -1.37
C THR A 188 -12.14 -16.56 -2.57
N ALA A 189 -12.98 -15.55 -2.35
CA ALA A 189 -13.57 -14.74 -3.42
C ALA A 189 -12.50 -13.96 -4.20
N PHE A 190 -11.36 -13.64 -3.57
CA PHE A 190 -10.25 -12.93 -4.18
C PHE A 190 -9.15 -13.86 -4.70
N ALA A 191 -9.27 -15.17 -4.50
CA ALA A 191 -8.30 -16.16 -4.97
C ALA A 191 -8.02 -16.08 -6.50
N PRO A 192 -9.01 -15.86 -7.38
CA PRO A 192 -8.74 -15.70 -8.81
C PRO A 192 -7.87 -14.48 -9.13
N LEU A 193 -8.09 -13.35 -8.44
CA LEU A 193 -7.28 -12.14 -8.60
C LEU A 193 -5.83 -12.37 -8.11
N ASN A 194 -5.68 -13.05 -6.99
CA ASN A 194 -4.38 -13.41 -6.42
C ASN A 194 -3.61 -14.37 -7.35
N HIS A 195 -4.29 -15.39 -7.88
CA HIS A 195 -3.71 -16.30 -8.86
C HIS A 195 -3.29 -15.59 -10.15
N HIS A 196 -4.16 -14.72 -10.70
CA HIS A 196 -3.82 -13.92 -11.88
C HIS A 196 -2.58 -13.04 -11.63
N THR A 197 -2.53 -12.40 -10.47
CA THR A 197 -1.40 -11.56 -10.05
C THR A 197 -0.10 -12.38 -9.96
N ALA A 198 -0.15 -13.56 -9.32
CA ALA A 198 0.99 -14.48 -9.23
C ALA A 198 1.45 -14.97 -10.62
N TRP A 199 0.51 -15.33 -11.49
CA TRP A 199 0.78 -15.77 -12.85
C TRP A 199 1.47 -14.68 -13.68
N MET A 200 0.95 -13.46 -13.65
CA MET A 200 1.56 -12.32 -14.36
C MET A 200 2.97 -12.01 -13.84
N ALA A 201 3.17 -12.04 -12.52
CA ALA A 201 4.49 -11.85 -11.92
C ALA A 201 5.47 -12.96 -12.33
N ALA A 202 5.02 -14.23 -12.34
CA ALA A 202 5.82 -15.36 -12.81
C ALA A 202 6.25 -15.22 -14.28
N ARG A 203 5.34 -14.75 -15.14
CA ARG A 203 5.66 -14.46 -16.55
C ARG A 203 6.72 -13.38 -16.67
N LEU A 204 6.56 -12.26 -15.96
CA LEU A 204 7.54 -11.18 -15.95
C LEU A 204 8.92 -11.65 -15.46
N LEU A 205 8.95 -12.42 -14.36
CA LEU A 205 10.18 -13.01 -13.83
C LEU A 205 10.86 -13.95 -14.82
N THR A 206 10.08 -14.77 -15.54
CA THR A 206 10.58 -15.67 -16.58
C THR A 206 11.22 -14.87 -17.72
N LEU A 207 10.58 -13.78 -18.16
CA LEU A 207 11.14 -12.88 -19.18
C LEU A 207 12.46 -12.23 -18.72
N CYS A 208 12.62 -11.98 -17.42
CA CYS A 208 13.85 -11.47 -16.81
C CYS A 208 14.91 -12.56 -16.54
N GLY A 209 14.73 -13.80 -17.03
CA GLY A 209 15.69 -14.90 -16.81
C GLY A 209 15.65 -15.52 -15.40
N LEU A 210 14.60 -15.23 -14.62
CA LEU A 210 14.41 -15.74 -13.26
C LEU A 210 13.14 -16.60 -13.16
N PRO A 211 13.02 -17.74 -13.87
CA PRO A 211 11.79 -18.54 -13.87
C PRO A 211 11.46 -19.05 -12.45
N PRO A 212 10.29 -18.71 -11.87
CA PRO A 212 9.83 -19.29 -10.63
C PRO A 212 8.97 -20.53 -10.89
N VAL A 213 8.84 -21.40 -9.88
CA VAL A 213 7.83 -22.45 -9.81
C VAL A 213 6.53 -21.80 -9.33
N LEU A 214 5.46 -21.89 -10.14
CA LEU A 214 4.13 -21.36 -9.82
C LEU A 214 3.20 -22.50 -9.40
N GLN A 215 2.60 -22.40 -8.22
CA GLN A 215 1.58 -23.34 -7.72
C GLN A 215 0.40 -22.55 -7.13
N GLY A 216 -0.68 -22.40 -7.90
CA GLY A 216 -1.79 -21.54 -7.49
C GLY A 216 -1.33 -20.08 -7.35
N ASN A 217 -1.40 -19.51 -6.15
CA ASN A 217 -0.90 -18.17 -5.81
C ASN A 217 0.51 -18.19 -5.15
N LEU A 218 1.15 -19.36 -5.07
CA LEU A 218 2.51 -19.52 -4.54
C LEU A 218 3.56 -19.37 -5.65
N LEU A 219 4.57 -18.55 -5.39
CA LEU A 219 5.77 -18.39 -6.21
C LEU A 219 6.96 -18.95 -5.44
N GLY A 220 7.69 -19.89 -6.04
CA GLY A 220 8.84 -20.56 -5.42
C GLY A 220 10.10 -20.53 -6.29
N ARG A 221 11.27 -20.42 -5.66
CA ARG A 221 12.58 -20.63 -6.29
C ARG A 221 13.58 -21.09 -5.24
N GLY A 222 14.08 -22.32 -5.37
CA GLY A 222 14.97 -22.91 -4.37
C GLY A 222 14.30 -23.03 -3.01
N SER A 223 14.91 -22.47 -1.97
CA SER A 223 14.35 -22.43 -0.60
C SER A 223 13.44 -21.21 -0.33
N PHE A 224 13.28 -20.32 -1.31
CA PHE A 224 12.46 -19.12 -1.17
C PHE A 224 11.09 -19.32 -1.81
N THR A 225 10.04 -19.21 -1.00
CA THR A 225 8.65 -19.32 -1.43
C THR A 225 7.84 -18.20 -0.82
N VAL A 226 6.98 -17.56 -1.63
CA VAL A 226 6.07 -16.51 -1.20
C VAL A 226 4.66 -16.77 -1.73
N GLU A 227 3.67 -16.39 -0.94
CA GLU A 227 2.28 -16.44 -1.32
C GLU A 227 1.79 -15.04 -1.72
N VAL A 228 1.15 -14.93 -2.88
CA VAL A 228 0.42 -13.72 -3.26
C VAL A 228 -0.93 -13.74 -2.55
N VAL A 229 -1.04 -12.95 -1.50
CA VAL A 229 -2.29 -12.71 -0.73
C VAL A 229 -3.03 -11.49 -1.25
N THR A 230 -4.28 -11.30 -0.81
CA THR A 230 -5.15 -10.19 -1.24
C THR A 230 -4.53 -8.82 -1.01
N GLU A 231 -3.76 -8.63 0.07
CA GLU A 231 -3.00 -7.40 0.36
C GLU A 231 -1.89 -7.10 -0.66
N CYS A 232 -1.35 -8.15 -1.30
CA CYS A 232 -0.36 -8.00 -2.37
C CYS A 232 -1.00 -7.74 -3.73
N SER A 233 -2.32 -7.90 -3.86
CA SER A 233 -3.04 -7.60 -5.10
C SER A 233 -3.24 -6.09 -5.29
N ALA A 234 -3.66 -5.68 -6.49
CA ALA A 234 -4.00 -4.29 -6.76
C ALA A 234 -5.39 -3.87 -6.21
N LEU A 235 -6.08 -4.74 -5.44
CA LEU A 235 -7.45 -4.53 -5.01
C LEU A 235 -7.62 -3.23 -4.19
N TYR A 236 -6.91 -3.10 -3.08
CA TYR A 236 -7.07 -1.95 -2.18
C TYR A 236 -6.61 -0.64 -2.82
N MET A 237 -5.56 -0.68 -3.63
CA MET A 237 -5.09 0.45 -4.43
C MET A 237 -6.13 0.86 -5.48
N GLY A 238 -6.78 -0.13 -6.11
CA GLY A 238 -7.88 0.06 -7.04
C GLY A 238 -9.10 0.70 -6.37
N ILE A 239 -9.47 0.26 -5.17
CA ILE A 239 -10.57 0.84 -4.37
C ILE A 239 -10.26 2.30 -4.01
N LEU A 240 -9.02 2.58 -3.60
CA LEU A 240 -8.57 3.93 -3.28
C LEU A 240 -8.69 4.86 -4.50
N PHE A 241 -8.17 4.42 -5.66
CA PHE A 241 -8.26 5.16 -6.91
C PHE A 241 -9.71 5.31 -7.40
N LEU A 242 -10.50 4.25 -7.36
CA LEU A 242 -11.92 4.24 -7.74
C LEU A 242 -12.71 5.25 -6.93
N SER A 243 -12.51 5.25 -5.61
CA SER A 243 -13.18 6.18 -4.69
C SER A 243 -12.81 7.63 -5.01
N PHE A 244 -11.56 7.89 -5.38
CA PHE A 244 -11.10 9.21 -5.81
C PHE A 244 -11.77 9.66 -7.11
N VAL A 245 -11.84 8.78 -8.11
CA VAL A 245 -12.49 9.05 -9.41
C VAL A 245 -13.99 9.31 -9.25
N VAL A 246 -14.68 8.49 -8.45
CA VAL A 246 -16.11 8.63 -8.18
C VAL A 246 -16.42 9.95 -7.48
N ALA A 247 -15.58 10.37 -6.53
CA ALA A 247 -15.71 11.64 -5.82
C ALA A 247 -15.50 12.87 -6.72
N GLY A 248 -14.83 12.72 -7.86
CA GLY A 248 -14.64 13.80 -8.83
C GLY A 248 -15.95 14.30 -9.47
N THR A 249 -15.95 15.53 -9.97
CA THR A 249 -17.09 16.16 -10.66
C THR A 249 -17.07 16.00 -12.19
N ALA A 250 -16.18 15.16 -12.71
CA ALA A 250 -16.10 14.88 -14.15
C ALA A 250 -17.38 14.16 -14.66
N THR A 251 -17.67 14.31 -15.95
CA THR A 251 -18.73 13.56 -16.65
C THR A 251 -18.53 12.04 -16.50
N PRO A 252 -19.59 11.22 -16.45
CA PRO A 252 -19.48 9.76 -16.29
C PRO A 252 -18.53 9.08 -17.28
N LEU A 253 -18.54 9.51 -18.56
CA LEU A 253 -17.64 8.96 -19.58
C LEU A 253 -16.16 9.15 -19.24
N ARG A 254 -15.78 10.34 -18.73
CA ARG A 254 -14.40 10.63 -18.27
C ARG A 254 -14.02 9.85 -17.01
N LYS A 255 -14.99 9.53 -16.14
CA LYS A 255 -14.77 8.65 -14.99
C LYS A 255 -14.48 7.23 -15.46
N ILE A 256 -15.33 6.68 -16.33
CA ILE A 256 -15.16 5.34 -16.91
C ILE A 256 -13.81 5.22 -17.63
N ALA A 257 -13.47 6.19 -18.49
CA ALA A 257 -12.17 6.22 -19.16
C ALA A 257 -11.00 6.28 -18.15
N GLY A 258 -11.13 7.06 -17.09
CA GLY A 258 -10.15 7.12 -16.00
C GLY A 258 -9.95 5.79 -15.28
N LEU A 259 -11.03 5.07 -14.98
CA LEU A 259 -10.98 3.75 -14.35
C LEU A 259 -10.40 2.70 -15.30
N ALA A 260 -10.84 2.71 -16.56
CA ALA A 260 -10.40 1.78 -17.59
C ALA A 260 -8.90 1.90 -17.91
N LEU A 261 -8.31 3.08 -17.73
CA LEU A 261 -6.87 3.30 -17.91
C LEU A 261 -6.09 3.14 -16.60
N GLY A 262 -6.61 3.71 -15.51
CA GLY A 262 -5.90 3.78 -14.23
C GLY A 262 -5.81 2.45 -13.50
N ILE A 263 -6.88 1.64 -13.48
CA ILE A 263 -6.86 0.34 -12.78
C ILE A 263 -5.87 -0.63 -13.44
N PRO A 264 -5.89 -0.84 -14.78
CA PRO A 264 -4.88 -1.70 -15.43
C PRO A 264 -3.46 -1.19 -15.25
N PHE A 265 -3.25 0.13 -15.29
CA PHE A 265 -1.93 0.71 -15.02
C PHE A 265 -1.44 0.41 -13.60
N LEU A 266 -2.28 0.63 -12.58
CA LEU A 266 -1.94 0.32 -11.19
C LEU A 266 -1.70 -1.18 -10.99
N HIS A 267 -2.46 -2.03 -11.68
CA HIS A 267 -2.25 -3.47 -11.67
C HIS A 267 -0.88 -3.84 -12.27
N ALA A 268 -0.53 -3.28 -13.43
CA ALA A 268 0.77 -3.50 -14.06
C ALA A 268 1.94 -3.06 -13.17
N VAL A 269 1.86 -1.89 -12.53
CA VAL A 269 2.87 -1.43 -11.56
C VAL A 269 2.96 -2.40 -10.37
N ASN A 270 1.84 -2.95 -9.90
CA ASN A 270 1.85 -3.96 -8.84
C ASN A 270 2.51 -5.28 -9.28
N ILE A 271 2.31 -5.72 -10.53
CA ILE A 271 3.01 -6.90 -11.07
C ILE A 271 4.52 -6.68 -11.07
N VAL A 272 4.98 -5.51 -11.52
CA VAL A 272 6.40 -5.14 -11.51
C VAL A 272 6.94 -5.13 -10.07
N ARG A 273 6.17 -4.56 -9.12
CA ARG A 273 6.51 -4.59 -7.69
C ARG A 273 6.71 -6.02 -7.19
N ILE A 274 5.75 -6.92 -7.42
CA ILE A 274 5.81 -8.31 -6.94
C ILE A 274 7.02 -9.04 -7.54
N ALA A 275 7.24 -8.90 -8.84
CA ALA A 275 8.40 -9.50 -9.50
C ALA A 275 9.71 -8.98 -8.90
N TRP A 276 9.82 -7.66 -8.67
CA TRP A 276 11.01 -7.06 -8.09
C TRP A 276 11.28 -7.54 -6.65
N VAL A 277 10.28 -7.53 -5.77
CA VAL A 277 10.46 -8.00 -4.38
C VAL A 277 10.73 -9.50 -4.33
N PHE A 278 10.13 -10.29 -5.23
CA PHE A 278 10.43 -11.71 -5.35
C PHE A 278 11.89 -11.95 -5.75
N ALA A 279 12.40 -11.22 -6.74
CA ALA A 279 13.78 -11.33 -7.18
C ALA A 279 14.76 -10.98 -6.06
N LEU A 280 14.48 -9.91 -5.30
CA LEU A 280 15.26 -9.57 -4.11
C LEU A 280 15.22 -10.67 -3.05
N GLY A 281 14.03 -11.20 -2.75
CA GLY A 281 13.88 -12.26 -1.75
C GLY A 281 14.53 -13.59 -2.11
N ALA A 282 14.55 -13.92 -3.40
CA ALA A 282 15.27 -15.08 -3.91
C ALA A 282 16.80 -14.95 -3.76
N SER A 283 17.32 -13.71 -3.66
CA SER A 283 18.74 -13.45 -3.39
C SER A 283 19.06 -13.32 -1.90
N ASP A 284 18.23 -12.59 -1.15
CA ASP A 284 18.37 -12.39 0.29
C ASP A 284 16.98 -12.20 0.92
N ARG A 285 16.62 -13.12 1.81
CA ARG A 285 15.34 -13.10 2.54
C ARG A 285 15.19 -11.86 3.44
N ALA A 286 16.28 -11.29 3.95
CA ALA A 286 16.22 -10.09 4.77
C ALA A 286 15.84 -8.85 3.94
N LEU A 287 16.28 -8.80 2.68
CA LEU A 287 15.90 -7.73 1.74
C LEU A 287 14.43 -7.83 1.34
N PHE A 288 13.87 -9.05 1.22
CA PHE A 288 12.46 -9.25 0.91
C PHE A 288 11.56 -8.47 1.87
N GLU A 289 11.69 -8.69 3.18
CA GLU A 289 10.82 -8.07 4.19
C GLU A 289 10.87 -6.56 4.10
N SER A 290 12.09 -6.01 3.99
CA SER A 290 12.31 -4.56 3.89
C SER A 290 11.71 -3.98 2.59
N ALA A 291 11.95 -4.64 1.45
CA ALA A 291 11.50 -4.16 0.15
C ALA A 291 9.99 -4.34 -0.05
N HIS A 292 9.45 -5.49 0.35
CA HIS A 292 8.03 -5.83 0.23
C HIS A 292 7.14 -4.88 1.02
N VAL A 293 7.47 -4.70 2.30
CA VAL A 293 6.70 -3.90 3.24
C VAL A 293 6.90 -2.41 2.97
N TYR A 294 8.14 -1.93 2.93
CA TYR A 294 8.37 -0.50 2.99
C TYR A 294 8.38 0.12 1.60
N PHE A 295 9.32 -0.31 0.76
CA PHE A 295 9.50 0.30 -0.54
C PHE A 295 8.28 0.04 -1.41
N GLY A 296 7.82 -1.20 -1.47
CA GLY A 296 6.67 -1.61 -2.24
C GLY A 296 5.42 -0.83 -1.89
N GLN A 297 5.10 -0.71 -0.59
CA GLN A 297 3.86 -0.07 -0.16
C GLN A 297 3.87 1.46 -0.34
N VAL A 298 4.97 2.12 0.04
CA VAL A 298 5.12 3.57 -0.15
C VAL A 298 5.11 3.92 -1.64
N ALA A 299 5.79 3.13 -2.48
CA ALA A 299 5.79 3.32 -3.92
C ALA A 299 4.39 3.16 -4.51
N MET A 300 3.63 2.14 -4.10
CA MET A 300 2.27 1.92 -4.60
C MET A 300 1.30 3.03 -4.18
N VAL A 301 1.30 3.46 -2.93
CA VAL A 301 0.42 4.57 -2.50
C VAL A 301 0.80 5.87 -3.22
N SER A 302 2.10 6.14 -3.38
CA SER A 302 2.58 7.29 -4.15
C SER A 302 2.13 7.21 -5.62
N CYS A 303 2.18 6.02 -6.22
CA CYS A 303 1.70 5.76 -7.57
C CYS A 303 0.18 5.99 -7.69
N VAL A 304 -0.62 5.50 -6.74
CA VAL A 304 -2.08 5.75 -6.72
C VAL A 304 -2.38 7.24 -6.64
N VAL A 305 -1.68 7.97 -5.77
CA VAL A 305 -1.82 9.43 -5.67
C VAL A 305 -1.40 10.09 -7.00
N ALA A 306 -0.31 9.67 -7.61
CA ALA A 306 0.15 10.20 -8.89
C ALA A 306 -0.89 10.02 -10.01
N VAL A 307 -1.44 8.81 -10.14
CA VAL A 307 -2.47 8.47 -11.13
C VAL A 307 -3.77 9.23 -10.84
N SER A 308 -4.16 9.36 -9.57
CA SER A 308 -5.33 10.14 -9.13
C SER A 308 -5.21 11.61 -9.53
N VAL A 309 -4.06 12.21 -9.24
CA VAL A 309 -3.74 13.61 -9.54
C VAL A 309 -3.64 13.81 -11.06
N ALA A 310 -3.06 12.85 -11.81
CA ALA A 310 -3.01 12.88 -13.27
C ALA A 310 -4.41 12.84 -13.88
N TRP A 311 -5.23 11.88 -13.46
CA TRP A 311 -6.61 11.77 -13.90
C TRP A 311 -7.42 13.04 -13.59
N PHE A 312 -7.33 13.58 -12.37
CA PHE A 312 -8.07 14.78 -11.98
C PHE A 312 -7.76 15.96 -12.92
N ARG A 313 -6.50 16.15 -13.28
CA ARG A 313 -6.12 17.26 -14.18
C ARG A 313 -6.67 17.09 -15.58
N MET A 314 -6.55 15.88 -16.13
CA MET A 314 -7.03 15.55 -17.47
C MET A 314 -8.56 15.65 -17.53
N ALA A 315 -9.26 15.16 -16.50
CA ALA A 315 -10.70 15.03 -16.50
C ALA A 315 -11.45 16.29 -16.01
N VAL A 316 -10.85 17.08 -15.11
CA VAL A 316 -11.52 18.19 -14.40
C VAL A 316 -10.88 19.55 -14.69
N SER A 317 -9.56 19.67 -14.55
CA SER A 317 -8.93 21.00 -14.48
C SER A 317 -8.47 21.62 -15.81
N GLY A 318 -8.28 20.82 -16.87
CA GLY A 318 -7.70 21.31 -18.13
C GLY A 318 -6.30 21.92 -17.98
N SER A 319 -5.61 21.67 -16.86
CA SER A 319 -4.37 22.35 -16.49
C SER A 319 -3.17 21.89 -17.34
N PRO A 320 -2.26 22.80 -17.73
CA PRO A 320 -1.09 22.47 -18.55
C PRO A 320 -0.13 21.50 -17.85
N PRO A 321 0.58 20.61 -18.57
CA PRO A 321 1.25 19.41 -18.02
C PRO A 321 2.41 19.67 -17.02
N GLY A 322 3.05 20.84 -17.01
CA GLY A 322 4.34 21.06 -16.32
C GLY A 322 4.37 21.03 -14.77
N VAL A 323 3.23 21.14 -14.08
CA VAL A 323 3.21 21.22 -12.60
C VAL A 323 3.26 19.83 -11.93
N MET A 324 2.96 18.75 -12.67
CA MET A 324 2.89 17.39 -12.09
C MET A 324 4.24 16.84 -11.67
N PRO A 325 5.29 16.88 -12.52
CA PRO A 325 6.53 16.19 -12.22
C PRO A 325 7.18 16.74 -10.95
N SER A 326 7.09 18.05 -10.71
CA SER A 326 7.65 18.67 -9.50
C SER A 326 6.98 18.19 -8.21
N PHE A 327 5.64 18.01 -8.20
CA PHE A 327 4.95 17.46 -7.03
C PHE A 327 5.35 16.00 -6.78
N LEU A 328 5.40 15.18 -7.83
CA LEU A 328 5.74 13.76 -7.71
C LEU A 328 7.19 13.54 -7.27
N VAL A 329 8.13 14.32 -7.81
CA VAL A 329 9.53 14.28 -7.39
C VAL A 329 9.66 14.67 -5.92
N ARG A 330 8.96 15.73 -5.48
CA ARG A 330 8.93 16.11 -4.04
C ARG A 330 8.32 15.01 -3.18
N LEU A 331 7.22 14.39 -3.62
CA LEU A 331 6.57 13.30 -2.91
C LEU A 331 7.49 12.10 -2.74
N ALA A 332 8.19 11.70 -3.80
CA ALA A 332 9.16 10.63 -3.76
C ALA A 332 10.33 10.98 -2.82
N ALA A 333 10.91 12.18 -2.95
CA ALA A 333 12.03 12.63 -2.14
C ALA A 333 11.67 12.71 -0.65
N PHE A 334 10.56 13.38 -0.29
CA PHE A 334 10.16 13.52 1.11
C PHE A 334 9.73 12.19 1.73
N SER A 335 9.07 11.31 0.97
CA SER A 335 8.75 9.97 1.44
C SER A 335 10.01 9.15 1.70
N ALA A 336 11.00 9.21 0.80
CA ALA A 336 12.27 8.51 0.96
C ALA A 336 13.07 9.02 2.18
N ILE A 337 13.18 10.34 2.36
CA ILE A 337 13.85 10.94 3.52
C ILE A 337 13.13 10.55 4.82
N SER A 338 11.80 10.73 4.84
CA SER A 338 10.99 10.37 6.02
C SER A 338 11.11 8.88 6.35
N PHE A 339 11.20 8.04 5.32
CA PHE A 339 11.39 6.61 5.47
C PHE A 339 12.74 6.26 6.11
N LEU A 340 13.84 6.84 5.63
CA LEU A 340 15.17 6.59 6.19
C LEU A 340 15.27 7.01 7.66
N LEU A 341 14.65 8.14 8.02
CA LEU A 341 14.54 8.59 9.42
C LEU A 341 13.63 7.67 10.25
N TRP A 342 12.60 7.08 9.63
CA TRP A 342 11.65 6.21 10.30
C TRP A 342 12.22 4.83 10.65
N LEU A 343 13.16 4.30 9.85
CA LEU A 343 13.76 2.99 10.09
C LEU A 343 14.25 2.77 11.54
N PRO A 344 15.11 3.63 12.12
CA PRO A 344 15.53 3.48 13.52
C PRO A 344 14.41 3.81 14.51
N LEU A 345 13.52 4.75 14.18
CA LEU A 345 12.44 5.19 15.07
C LEU A 345 11.31 4.16 15.21
N ASN A 346 11.11 3.32 14.18
CA ASN A 346 10.02 2.36 14.14
C ASN A 346 10.05 1.40 15.34
N THR A 347 11.23 0.94 15.74
CA THR A 347 11.37 0.01 16.87
C THR A 347 10.91 0.64 18.18
N GLU A 348 11.35 1.87 18.47
CA GLU A 348 10.92 2.59 19.68
C GLU A 348 9.42 2.95 19.62
N TYR A 349 8.93 3.31 18.43
CA TYR A 349 7.51 3.55 18.23
C TYR A 349 6.66 2.31 18.53
N VAL A 350 7.06 1.14 18.03
CA VAL A 350 6.34 -0.12 18.32
C VAL A 350 6.37 -0.43 19.80
N ARG A 351 7.52 -0.20 20.47
CA ARG A 351 7.59 -0.35 21.94
C ARG A 351 6.64 0.60 22.64
N LEU A 352 6.53 1.86 22.20
CA LEU A 352 5.58 2.82 22.78
C LEU A 352 4.13 2.33 22.64
N ILE A 353 3.74 1.85 21.45
CA ILE A 353 2.41 1.27 21.22
C ILE A 353 2.18 0.05 22.12
N ASP A 354 3.17 -0.83 22.24
CA ASP A 354 3.11 -2.02 23.10
C ASP A 354 2.98 -1.65 24.60
N HIS A 355 3.60 -0.54 25.04
CA HIS A 355 3.40 -0.02 26.40
C HIS A 355 1.97 0.51 26.59
N ALA A 356 1.45 1.26 25.62
CA ALA A 356 0.09 1.79 25.66
C ALA A 356 -0.95 0.66 25.74
N VAL A 357 -0.80 -0.39 24.93
CA VAL A 357 -1.70 -1.56 24.93
C VAL A 357 -1.61 -2.31 26.26
N ARG A 358 -0.41 -2.56 26.79
CA ARG A 358 -0.25 -3.16 28.13
C ARG A 358 -0.90 -2.31 29.23
N TRP A 359 -0.79 -1.00 29.13
CA TRP A 359 -1.45 -0.10 30.06
C TRP A 359 -2.97 -0.20 29.97
N LEU A 360 -3.55 -0.18 28.77
CA LEU A 360 -4.99 -0.35 28.55
C LEU A 360 -5.52 -1.66 29.14
N PHE A 361 -4.85 -2.78 28.88
CA PHE A 361 -5.29 -4.08 29.43
C PHE A 361 -5.10 -4.20 30.94
N ARG A 362 -4.13 -3.49 31.54
CA ARG A 362 -3.99 -3.39 32.99
C ARG A 362 -5.18 -2.68 33.63
N LEU A 363 -5.77 -1.68 32.97
CA LEU A 363 -7.01 -1.03 33.44
C LEU A 363 -8.18 -2.03 33.50
N TRP A 364 -8.13 -3.10 32.72
CA TRP A 364 -9.10 -4.20 32.73
C TRP A 364 -8.67 -5.41 33.57
N GLY A 365 -7.62 -5.29 34.40
CA GLY A 365 -7.16 -6.37 35.28
C GLY A 365 -6.36 -7.48 34.59
N TYR A 366 -5.92 -7.27 33.34
CA TYR A 366 -5.09 -8.23 32.61
C TYR A 366 -3.61 -7.82 32.64
N ARG A 367 -2.73 -8.80 32.89
CA ARG A 367 -1.28 -8.65 32.70
C ARG A 367 -0.87 -9.29 31.38
N LEU A 368 -0.56 -8.44 30.40
CA LEU A 368 -0.08 -8.87 29.09
C LEU A 368 1.44 -8.96 29.07
N GLU A 369 1.96 -10.15 28.80
CA GLU A 369 3.36 -10.38 28.44
C GLU A 369 3.48 -10.43 26.91
N MET A 370 4.11 -9.40 26.33
CA MET A 370 4.33 -9.32 24.89
C MET A 370 5.81 -9.49 24.59
N VAL A 371 6.14 -10.47 23.76
CA VAL A 371 7.51 -10.72 23.30
C VAL A 371 7.82 -9.74 22.16
N SER A 372 8.61 -8.71 22.43
CA SER A 372 8.92 -7.63 21.50
C SER A 372 10.16 -7.92 20.64
N ARG A 373 10.21 -9.09 19.98
CA ARG A 373 11.27 -9.45 19.00
C ARG A 373 10.82 -9.23 17.56
N HIS A 374 10.39 -8.02 17.23
CA HIS A 374 9.98 -7.67 15.87
C HIS A 374 11.10 -6.90 15.20
N ALA A 375 11.65 -7.44 14.11
CA ALA A 375 12.61 -6.71 13.30
C ALA A 375 11.96 -5.49 12.63
N VAL A 376 10.68 -5.60 12.22
CA VAL A 376 9.95 -4.61 11.44
C VAL A 376 8.45 -4.72 11.71
N TYR A 377 7.74 -3.58 11.83
CA TYR A 377 6.28 -3.54 11.98
C TYR A 377 5.68 -2.70 10.85
N TYR A 378 5.05 -3.37 9.88
CA TYR A 378 4.65 -2.77 8.61
C TYR A 378 3.57 -1.70 8.73
N GLN A 379 2.71 -1.77 9.75
CA GLN A 379 1.53 -0.90 9.87
C GLN A 379 1.90 0.58 10.07
N THR A 380 3.12 0.88 10.50
CA THR A 380 3.54 2.26 10.86
C THR A 380 3.89 3.14 9.65
N PHE A 381 3.98 2.56 8.47
CA PHE A 381 4.39 3.23 7.23
C PHE A 381 3.43 4.37 6.80
N ASN A 382 2.19 4.36 7.28
CA ASN A 382 1.20 5.40 7.01
C ASN A 382 1.61 6.77 7.59
N LEU A 383 2.44 6.77 8.65
CA LEU A 383 3.08 7.99 9.19
C LEU A 383 4.06 8.58 8.17
N VAL A 384 4.91 7.74 7.57
CA VAL A 384 5.86 8.13 6.51
C VAL A 384 5.10 8.65 5.29
N THR A 385 4.04 7.94 4.90
CA THR A 385 3.19 8.31 3.76
C THR A 385 2.49 9.65 4.00
N LEU A 386 1.93 9.87 5.20
CA LEU A 386 1.33 11.15 5.57
C LEU A 386 2.36 12.28 5.56
N ALA A 387 3.53 12.07 6.16
CA ALA A 387 4.61 13.06 6.17
C ALA A 387 5.04 13.43 4.74
N GLY A 388 5.28 12.42 3.89
CA GLY A 388 5.61 12.61 2.47
C GLY A 388 4.56 13.42 1.71
N LEU A 389 3.27 13.07 1.86
CA LEU A 389 2.16 13.78 1.21
C LEU A 389 2.05 15.24 1.67
N VAL A 390 2.17 15.48 2.97
CA VAL A 390 2.05 16.82 3.57
C VAL A 390 3.22 17.70 3.16
N LEU A 391 4.46 17.19 3.23
CA LEU A 391 5.67 17.93 2.86
C LEU A 391 5.73 18.20 1.35
N ALA A 392 5.28 17.26 0.51
CA ALA A 392 5.27 17.45 -0.94
C ALA A 392 4.21 18.45 -1.43
N GLY A 393 3.11 18.55 -0.69
CA GLY A 393 1.98 19.42 -1.03
C GLY A 393 2.21 20.90 -0.78
N LEU A 394 3.21 21.29 0.02
CA LEU A 394 3.35 22.68 0.47
C LEU A 394 4.81 23.17 0.44
N PRO A 395 5.10 24.27 -0.27
CA PRO A 395 6.45 24.85 -0.29
C PRO A 395 6.88 25.51 1.04
N PHE A 396 5.97 25.70 2.02
CA PHE A 396 6.31 26.33 3.32
C PHE A 396 5.50 25.74 4.49
N LEU A 397 6.18 25.46 5.61
CA LEU A 397 5.62 25.09 6.92
C LEU A 397 4.78 26.23 7.52
N LYS A 398 3.56 26.41 7.02
CA LYS A 398 2.60 27.35 7.62
C LYS A 398 2.03 26.75 8.91
N ARG A 399 1.72 27.58 9.92
CA ARG A 399 1.03 27.16 11.17
C ARG A 399 -0.19 26.26 10.92
N ARG A 400 -0.88 26.43 9.79
CA ARG A 400 -2.00 25.57 9.36
C ARG A 400 -1.59 24.10 9.16
N MET A 401 -0.40 23.84 8.63
CA MET A 401 0.11 22.50 8.41
C MET A 401 0.24 21.76 9.75
N LEU A 402 0.85 22.40 10.76
CA LEU A 402 0.98 21.81 12.08
C LEU A 402 -0.39 21.56 12.74
N ARG A 403 -1.35 22.47 12.56
CA ARG A 403 -2.72 22.32 13.09
C ARG A 403 -3.48 21.12 12.52
N VAL A 404 -3.16 20.66 11.31
CA VAL A 404 -3.82 19.51 10.68
C VAL A 404 -2.98 18.23 10.78
N LEU A 405 -1.65 18.36 10.68
CA LEU A 405 -0.72 17.25 10.79
C LEU A 405 -0.76 16.64 12.20
N ALA A 406 -0.75 17.46 13.25
CA ALA A 406 -0.78 16.97 14.64
C ALA A 406 -2.01 16.09 14.95
N PRO A 407 -3.27 16.51 14.72
CA PRO A 407 -4.42 15.65 14.95
C PRO A 407 -4.44 14.46 13.97
N GLY A 408 -3.93 14.62 12.75
CA GLY A 408 -3.80 13.53 11.79
C GLY A 408 -2.86 12.42 12.25
N LEU A 409 -1.68 12.80 12.79
CA LEU A 409 -0.73 11.85 13.39
C LEU A 409 -1.32 11.19 14.64
N LEU A 410 -2.01 11.95 15.49
CA LEU A 410 -2.68 11.41 16.67
C LEU A 410 -3.75 10.37 16.29
N LEU A 411 -4.54 10.65 15.25
CA LEU A 411 -5.53 9.71 14.72
C LEU A 411 -4.87 8.42 14.22
N ILE A 412 -3.79 8.51 13.46
CA ILE A 412 -3.04 7.35 12.98
C ILE A 412 -2.49 6.53 14.16
N VAL A 413 -1.89 7.18 15.16
CA VAL A 413 -1.39 6.52 16.37
C VAL A 413 -2.53 5.80 17.11
N GLY A 414 -3.69 6.45 17.23
CA GLY A 414 -4.89 5.84 17.81
C GLY A 414 -5.34 4.58 17.06
N LEU A 415 -5.32 4.61 15.73
CA LEU A 415 -5.64 3.44 14.90
C LEU A 415 -4.62 2.31 15.06
N HIS A 416 -3.32 2.61 15.22
CA HIS A 416 -2.33 1.58 15.52
C HIS A 416 -2.55 0.92 16.88
N ILE A 417 -2.89 1.71 17.91
CA ILE A 417 -3.24 1.18 19.23
C ILE A 417 -4.49 0.31 19.12
N ALA A 418 -5.54 0.78 18.45
CA ALA A 418 -6.77 0.02 18.23
C ALA A 418 -6.52 -1.30 17.47
N GLY A 419 -5.71 -1.26 16.41
CA GLY A 419 -5.27 -2.45 15.69
C GLY A 419 -4.52 -3.42 16.59
N ARG A 420 -3.58 -2.94 17.42
CA ARG A 420 -2.87 -3.80 18.38
C ARG A 420 -3.80 -4.38 19.45
N VAL A 421 -4.78 -3.64 19.94
CA VAL A 421 -5.79 -4.16 20.86
C VAL A 421 -6.60 -5.27 20.19
N CYS A 422 -7.08 -5.05 18.97
CA CYS A 422 -7.81 -6.08 18.21
C CYS A 422 -6.96 -7.34 17.98
N ASN A 423 -5.66 -7.16 17.72
CA ASN A 423 -4.72 -8.27 17.59
C ASN A 423 -4.63 -9.12 18.87
N VAL A 424 -4.54 -8.48 20.04
CA VAL A 424 -4.56 -9.18 21.34
C VAL A 424 -5.90 -9.89 21.54
N MET A 425 -7.02 -9.23 21.26
CA MET A 425 -8.37 -9.81 21.37
C MET A 425 -8.54 -11.04 20.47
N MET A 426 -8.02 -10.98 19.25
CA MET A 426 -8.07 -12.08 18.30
C MET A 426 -7.27 -13.29 18.79
N PHE A 427 -6.00 -13.11 19.17
CA PHE A 427 -5.13 -14.23 19.51
C PHE A 427 -5.32 -14.76 20.92
N ALA A 428 -5.41 -13.86 21.90
CA ALA A 428 -5.39 -14.23 23.29
C ALA A 428 -6.79 -14.59 23.83
N PHE A 429 -7.84 -13.99 23.25
CA PHE A 429 -9.24 -14.25 23.62
C PHE A 429 -10.02 -15.01 22.54
N ARG A 430 -9.40 -15.38 21.42
CA ARG A 430 -10.04 -16.09 20.29
C ARG A 430 -11.28 -15.38 19.75
N ASN A 431 -11.28 -14.05 19.80
CA ASN A 431 -12.42 -13.25 19.33
C ASN A 431 -12.35 -13.06 17.79
N ALA A 432 -13.18 -13.80 17.06
CA ALA A 432 -13.24 -13.72 15.60
C ALA A 432 -13.74 -12.35 15.07
N ALA A 433 -14.61 -11.65 15.83
CA ALA A 433 -15.07 -10.32 15.43
C ALA A 433 -13.91 -9.31 15.48
N ALA A 434 -12.97 -9.47 16.42
CA ALA A 434 -11.77 -8.64 16.50
C ALA A 434 -10.89 -8.75 15.25
N ALA A 435 -10.89 -9.89 14.55
CA ALA A 435 -10.16 -10.05 13.29
C ALA A 435 -10.71 -9.13 12.18
N ARG A 436 -12.03 -8.99 12.08
CA ARG A 436 -12.67 -8.10 11.09
C ARG A 436 -12.38 -6.63 11.41
N VAL A 437 -12.53 -6.25 12.68
CA VAL A 437 -12.22 -4.89 13.14
C VAL A 437 -10.74 -4.57 12.93
N PHE A 438 -9.85 -5.53 13.17
CA PHE A 438 -8.42 -5.39 12.90
C PHE A 438 -8.14 -5.10 11.42
N ALA A 439 -8.72 -5.89 10.51
CA ALA A 439 -8.53 -5.71 9.07
C ALA A 439 -9.01 -4.32 8.62
N GLU A 440 -10.21 -3.92 9.03
CA GLU A 440 -10.76 -2.57 8.74
C GLU A 440 -9.87 -1.46 9.30
N THR A 441 -9.48 -1.57 10.57
CA THR A 441 -8.65 -0.57 11.26
C THR A 441 -7.32 -0.36 10.54
N ILE A 442 -6.69 -1.46 10.11
CA ILE A 442 -5.45 -1.41 9.34
C ILE A 442 -5.70 -0.74 8.01
N LEU A 443 -6.63 -1.23 7.20
CA LEU A 443 -6.82 -0.76 5.83
C LEU A 443 -7.25 0.72 5.78
N VAL A 444 -8.11 1.14 6.71
CA VAL A 444 -8.49 2.55 6.89
C VAL A 444 -7.29 3.40 7.32
N GLY A 445 -6.54 2.96 8.33
CA GLY A 445 -5.36 3.70 8.82
C GLY A 445 -4.23 3.77 7.81
N GLN A 446 -4.06 2.72 7.01
CA GLN A 446 -3.02 2.51 6.01
C GLN A 446 -3.27 3.36 4.76
N TYR A 447 -4.48 3.32 4.21
CA TYR A 447 -4.79 3.91 2.89
C TYR A 447 -5.63 5.18 2.99
N LEU A 448 -6.73 5.15 3.74
CA LEU A 448 -7.69 6.25 3.74
C LEU A 448 -7.17 7.46 4.50
N VAL A 449 -6.71 7.28 5.73
CA VAL A 449 -6.41 8.38 6.65
C VAL A 449 -5.32 9.33 6.12
N PRO A 450 -4.15 8.84 5.64
CA PRO A 450 -3.11 9.73 5.10
C PRO A 450 -3.60 10.58 3.93
N VAL A 451 -4.32 9.95 2.99
CA VAL A 451 -4.87 10.62 1.81
C VAL A 451 -5.98 11.60 2.21
N LEU A 452 -6.85 11.22 3.14
CA LEU A 452 -7.94 12.07 3.62
C LEU A 452 -7.41 13.35 4.29
N ILE A 453 -6.44 13.22 5.18
CA ILE A 453 -5.79 14.37 5.86
C ILE A 453 -5.13 15.28 4.81
N TRP A 454 -4.45 14.70 3.83
CA TRP A 454 -3.85 15.45 2.72
C TRP A 454 -4.90 16.20 1.88
N LEU A 455 -6.03 15.57 1.54
CA LEU A 455 -7.12 16.22 0.81
C LEU A 455 -7.77 17.36 1.64
N LEU A 456 -7.89 17.19 2.95
CA LEU A 456 -8.40 18.23 3.86
C LEU A 456 -7.47 19.45 3.92
N LEU A 457 -6.15 19.23 3.86
CA LEU A 457 -5.17 20.32 3.74
C LEU A 457 -5.36 21.11 2.43
N LEU A 458 -5.57 20.39 1.32
CA LEU A 458 -5.79 20.99 0.00
C LEU A 458 -7.09 21.81 -0.10
N ARG A 459 -8.13 21.47 0.68
CA ARG A 459 -9.46 22.11 0.60
C ARG A 459 -9.50 23.62 0.88
N GLY A 460 -8.44 24.23 1.40
CA GLY A 460 -8.43 25.65 1.77
C GLY A 460 -9.33 25.97 2.98
N GLU A 461 -9.15 27.12 3.64
CA GLU A 461 -10.07 27.51 4.73
C GLU A 461 -11.40 28.02 4.14
N PRO A 462 -12.56 27.49 4.59
CA PRO A 462 -13.89 27.86 4.08
C PRO A 462 -14.25 29.36 4.23
N GLY A 463 -13.49 30.13 5.00
CA GLY A 463 -13.80 31.52 5.34
C GLY A 463 -12.72 32.53 4.96
N GLY A 464 -11.66 32.11 4.26
CA GLY A 464 -10.70 33.06 3.73
C GLY A 464 -11.41 33.90 2.67
N LYS A 465 -11.98 35.05 3.07
CA LYS A 465 -12.60 36.05 2.18
C LYS A 465 -11.73 36.06 0.93
N ARG A 466 -12.23 35.44 -0.14
CA ARG A 466 -11.68 35.67 -1.48
C ARG A 466 -11.90 37.16 -1.60
N ARG A 467 -10.87 37.97 -1.31
CA ARG A 467 -10.81 39.33 -1.82
C ARG A 467 -10.89 39.07 -3.30
N ALA A 468 -12.11 39.10 -3.82
CA ALA A 468 -12.36 39.28 -5.21
C ALA A 468 -11.54 40.53 -5.50
N PHE A 469 -10.34 40.31 -6.05
CA PHE A 469 -9.82 41.26 -6.99
C PHE A 469 -10.89 41.22 -8.07
N ALA A 470 -11.91 42.05 -7.90
CA ALA A 470 -12.66 42.58 -9.00
C ALA A 470 -11.57 43.08 -9.93
N VAL A 471 -11.23 42.25 -10.91
CA VAL A 471 -10.65 42.74 -12.13
C VAL A 471 -11.73 43.69 -12.59
N SER A 472 -11.53 44.97 -12.31
CA SER A 472 -12.36 46.03 -12.86
C SER A 472 -12.46 45.71 -14.35
N PRO A 473 -13.67 45.51 -14.90
CA PRO A 473 -13.81 45.45 -16.33
C PRO A 473 -13.44 46.85 -16.82
N ASP A 474 -12.15 47.08 -17.06
CA ASP A 474 -11.74 48.18 -17.91
C ASP A 474 -12.31 47.82 -19.27
N HIS A 475 -13.45 48.46 -19.54
CA HIS A 475 -14.05 48.62 -20.84
C HIS A 475 -13.07 49.35 -21.75
N GLY A 476 -12.03 48.63 -22.19
CA GLY A 476 -11.29 48.99 -23.38
C GLY A 476 -12.17 48.66 -24.58
N ASN A 477 -12.92 49.65 -25.04
CA ASN A 477 -13.57 49.65 -26.35
C ASN A 477 -12.56 49.23 -27.42
N PHE A 478 -12.58 47.97 -27.83
CA PHE A 478 -12.06 47.55 -29.12
C PHE A 478 -13.16 47.79 -30.15
N THR A 479 -13.16 48.99 -30.72
CA THR A 479 -13.84 49.24 -32.00
C THR A 479 -13.06 48.50 -33.09
N CYS A 480 -13.64 47.42 -33.64
CA CYS A 480 -13.23 46.92 -34.94
C CYS A 480 -13.77 47.89 -36.01
N GLY A 481 -12.87 48.40 -36.84
CA GLY A 481 -13.21 49.04 -38.11
C GLY A 481 -13.39 48.02 -39.22
#